data_AF-A0A2D9D669-F1
#
_entry.id   AF-A0A2D9D669-F1
#
_cell.length_a   1.000
_cell.length_b   1.000
_cell.length_c   1.000
_cell.angle_alpha   90.00
_cell.angle_beta   90.00
_cell.angle_gamma   90.00
#
_symmetry.space_group_name_H-M   'P 1'
#
loop_
_entity.id
_entity.type
_entity.pdbx_description
1 polymer ?
#
loop_
_entity_poly.entity_id
_entity_poly.type
_entity_poly.pdbx_seq_one_letter_code
_entity_poly.pdbx_strand_id
1 'polypeptide(L)'
;MQLFKPLFFCSLIAFFLSCSTKEKKSATVEKNETPVISKKAEQEDNNSKIEEETREKTKAEESSLDDDTTEVKISEKDLEIIFSSTNYWFEYNDSIEKLENDTINFELDLGNDVRGLNIKVETSKYDSIEVYQQYKNVISLMNDGKHCDLVNWKSHSSEWLAIKTIEANKHFQIDTFEYSVDFVSFNLNDLKVEVKNSCGEMWYDLIKEIKEIQNINEYPFGVATYKFYLKFILHNKQENIKKEKIISFSLPLGC
;
A
#
# COMPACT_ATOMS: atom_id res chain seq x y z
N MET A 1 7.01 -34.69 57.07
CA MET A 1 8.07 -34.83 58.08
C MET A 1 9.40 -34.90 57.36
N GLN A 2 10.34 -34.01 57.70
CA GLN A 2 11.76 -33.90 57.30
C GLN A 2 12.06 -33.62 55.81
N LEU A 3 12.42 -32.39 55.42
CA LEU A 3 13.71 -31.66 55.57
C LEU A 3 14.88 -32.38 54.88
N PHE A 4 15.45 -31.76 53.84
CA PHE A 4 16.86 -31.34 53.75
C PHE A 4 17.13 -30.66 52.38
N LYS A 5 17.34 -29.34 52.38
CA LYS A 5 18.31 -28.63 51.52
C LYS A 5 19.66 -28.67 52.30
N PRO A 6 20.88 -28.46 51.74
CA PRO A 6 21.16 -27.34 50.82
C PRO A 6 22.48 -27.30 49.97
N LEU A 7 22.67 -26.15 49.28
CA LEU A 7 23.88 -25.28 49.22
C LEU A 7 25.06 -25.56 48.21
N PHE A 8 25.32 -24.53 47.35
CA PHE A 8 26.61 -23.96 46.86
C PHE A 8 27.46 -24.71 45.81
N PHE A 9 28.33 -24.10 44.98
CA PHE A 9 29.10 -22.83 45.04
C PHE A 9 29.65 -22.43 43.63
N CYS A 10 29.88 -21.12 43.41
CA CYS A 10 30.91 -20.43 42.58
C CYS A 10 30.95 -20.63 41.05
N SER A 11 30.73 -19.58 40.23
CA SER A 11 31.56 -18.39 39.95
C SER A 11 32.79 -18.68 39.06
N LEU A 12 32.82 -18.07 37.88
CA LEU A 12 34.05 -17.42 37.39
C LEU A 12 33.72 -16.28 36.41
N ILE A 13 34.01 -15.07 36.88
CA ILE A 13 34.16 -13.84 36.10
C ILE A 13 35.56 -13.85 35.49
N ALA A 14 35.70 -13.46 34.23
CA ALA A 14 36.96 -12.96 33.67
C ALA A 14 36.71 -11.63 32.95
N PHE A 15 37.10 -10.56 33.63
CA PHE A 15 37.37 -9.23 33.08
C PHE A 15 38.84 -9.14 32.64
N PHE A 16 39.22 -7.98 32.08
CA PHE A 16 40.55 -7.47 31.67
C PHE A 16 40.73 -7.46 30.13
N LEU A 17 40.40 -6.35 29.46
CA LEU A 17 41.20 -5.10 29.29
C LEU A 17 42.30 -5.25 28.23
N SER A 18 42.25 -4.47 27.13
CA SER A 18 42.94 -3.17 27.05
C SER A 18 43.13 -2.66 25.59
N CYS A 19 42.90 -1.35 25.41
CA CYS A 19 43.58 -0.32 24.58
C CYS A 19 44.16 -0.70 23.19
N SER A 20 44.13 0.15 22.15
CA SER A 20 44.52 1.56 22.14
C SER A 20 44.44 2.19 20.74
N THR A 21 44.13 3.50 20.71
CA THR A 21 44.67 4.62 19.87
C THR A 21 44.40 4.78 18.36
N LYS A 22 43.72 5.91 18.08
CA LYS A 22 44.06 7.06 17.19
C LYS A 22 44.36 6.82 15.70
N GLU A 23 43.67 7.56 14.83
CA GLU A 23 44.17 8.84 14.25
C GLU A 23 43.11 9.58 13.39
N LYS A 24 43.22 10.91 13.37
CA LYS A 24 42.53 11.86 12.47
C LYS A 24 43.38 12.11 11.21
N LYS A 25 42.73 12.41 10.07
CA LYS A 25 43.10 13.44 9.06
C LYS A 25 41.97 13.49 8.01
N SER A 26 41.20 14.58 7.91
CA SER A 26 41.49 15.84 7.20
C SER A 26 41.57 15.66 5.68
N ALA A 27 40.56 16.13 4.96
CA ALA A 27 40.69 16.52 3.55
C ALA A 27 39.90 17.81 3.32
N THR A 28 40.63 18.77 2.76
CA THR A 28 40.32 20.19 2.58
C THR A 28 39.68 20.40 1.21
N VAL A 29 38.83 21.42 1.15
CA VAL A 29 38.21 22.04 -0.03
C VAL A 29 39.22 22.92 -0.79
N GLU A 30 39.24 22.87 -2.12
CA GLU A 30 39.48 24.00 -3.06
C GLU A 30 39.25 23.48 -4.50
N LYS A 31 38.20 23.93 -5.20
CA LYS A 31 38.01 25.15 -6.02
C LYS A 31 38.63 25.12 -7.41
N ASN A 32 37.73 25.31 -8.39
CA ASN A 32 37.86 25.97 -9.70
C ASN A 32 38.82 25.27 -10.70
N GLU A 33 38.53 25.16 -12.00
CA GLU A 33 38.11 26.20 -12.93
C GLU A 33 37.34 25.60 -14.14
N THR A 34 36.35 26.34 -14.64
CA THR A 34 35.89 26.26 -16.03
C THR A 34 36.94 26.86 -16.97
N PRO A 35 37.01 26.39 -18.23
CA PRO A 35 36.66 27.31 -19.30
C PRO A 35 35.75 26.70 -20.38
N VAL A 36 34.82 27.54 -20.80
CA VAL A 36 34.04 27.46 -22.04
C VAL A 36 34.98 27.63 -23.25
N ILE A 37 34.77 26.87 -24.34
CA ILE A 37 34.72 27.36 -25.74
C ILE A 37 34.33 26.21 -26.70
N SER A 38 33.60 26.64 -27.73
CA SER A 38 32.71 25.95 -28.67
C SER A 38 33.34 25.32 -29.93
N LYS A 39 32.49 24.53 -30.62
CA LYS A 39 32.49 24.08 -32.05
C LYS A 39 33.36 22.85 -32.32
N LYS A 40 32.91 21.81 -33.04
CA LYS A 40 32.39 21.84 -34.41
C LYS A 40 31.75 20.49 -34.83
N ALA A 41 30.67 20.57 -35.62
CA ALA A 41 30.20 19.72 -36.74
C ALA A 41 30.16 18.17 -36.67
N GLU A 42 28.95 17.66 -36.94
CA GLU A 42 28.54 16.53 -37.80
C GLU A 42 29.43 15.30 -37.93
N GLN A 43 28.88 14.14 -37.53
CA GLN A 43 28.74 13.02 -38.45
C GLN A 43 27.57 12.10 -38.05
N GLU A 44 26.87 11.63 -39.07
CA GLU A 44 25.73 10.72 -39.06
C GLU A 44 26.01 9.41 -38.33
N ASP A 45 25.03 8.90 -37.58
CA ASP A 45 24.84 7.46 -37.44
C ASP A 45 23.35 7.15 -37.53
N ASN A 46 23.00 6.49 -38.64
CA ASN A 46 21.70 5.89 -38.86
C ASN A 46 21.53 4.69 -37.93
N ASN A 47 20.26 4.45 -37.56
CA ASN A 47 19.71 3.20 -37.04
C ASN A 47 19.48 3.15 -35.51
N SER A 48 18.38 3.78 -35.07
CA SER A 48 17.55 3.16 -34.03
C SER A 48 16.08 3.34 -34.41
N LYS A 49 15.55 2.33 -35.10
CA LYS A 49 14.12 2.08 -35.17
C LYS A 49 13.75 1.50 -33.80
N ILE A 50 13.60 2.36 -32.81
CA ILE A 50 13.01 1.99 -31.53
C ILE A 50 11.52 1.81 -31.82
N GLU A 51 11.07 0.58 -31.68
CA GLU A 51 9.66 0.22 -31.63
C GLU A 51 9.02 1.05 -30.51
N GLU A 52 8.29 2.08 -30.93
CA GLU A 52 7.33 2.77 -30.08
C GLU A 52 6.16 1.80 -29.89
N GLU A 53 6.33 0.86 -28.95
CA GLU A 53 5.21 0.10 -28.39
C GLU A 53 4.15 1.11 -27.98
N THR A 54 3.06 1.12 -28.74
CA THR A 54 1.94 2.02 -28.55
C THR A 54 1.31 1.67 -27.21
N ARG A 55 1.70 2.37 -26.15
CA ARG A 55 1.12 2.20 -24.82
C ARG A 55 -0.38 2.40 -24.90
N GLU A 56 -1.13 1.32 -24.62
CA GLU A 56 -2.58 1.32 -24.56
C GLU A 56 -3.05 2.35 -23.52
N LYS A 57 -3.96 3.23 -23.95
CA LYS A 57 -4.55 4.25 -23.09
C LYS A 57 -5.79 3.66 -22.43
N THR A 58 -5.70 3.32 -21.15
CA THR A 58 -6.87 3.02 -20.31
C THR A 58 -7.75 4.28 -20.21
N LYS A 59 -9.07 4.11 -20.31
CA LYS A 59 -10.05 5.19 -20.11
C LYS A 59 -11.01 4.81 -18.98
N ALA A 60 -11.20 5.68 -18.01
CA ALA A 60 -12.27 5.59 -17.02
C ALA A 60 -13.37 6.59 -17.36
N GLU A 61 -14.62 6.16 -17.26
CA GLU A 61 -15.80 7.01 -17.47
C GLU A 61 -16.79 6.78 -16.33
N GLU A 62 -17.32 7.88 -15.79
CA GLU A 62 -18.37 7.88 -14.77
C GLU A 62 -19.70 8.26 -15.41
N SER A 63 -20.77 7.58 -15.00
CA SER A 63 -22.14 7.94 -15.36
C SER A 63 -23.10 7.64 -14.22
N SER A 64 -24.02 8.56 -13.95
CA SER A 64 -25.21 8.27 -13.15
C SER A 64 -26.26 7.61 -14.04
N LEU A 65 -26.76 6.45 -13.62
CA LEU A 65 -27.78 5.71 -14.38
C LEU A 65 -29.21 6.09 -13.94
N ASP A 66 -29.38 6.46 -12.66
CA ASP A 66 -30.57 7.03 -11.99
C ASP A 66 -30.10 7.82 -10.74
N ASP A 67 -30.98 8.58 -10.05
CA ASP A 67 -30.61 9.49 -8.92
C ASP A 67 -29.79 8.84 -7.79
N ASP A 68 -29.85 7.51 -7.64
CA ASP A 68 -29.20 6.77 -6.55
C ASP A 68 -28.12 5.75 -7.01
N THR A 69 -27.83 5.60 -8.32
CA THR A 69 -26.86 4.59 -8.79
C THR A 69 -25.71 5.21 -9.57
N THR A 70 -24.49 5.05 -9.03
CA THR A 70 -23.24 5.44 -9.68
C THR A 70 -22.62 4.22 -10.36
N GLU A 71 -22.31 4.36 -11.64
CA GLU A 71 -21.51 3.40 -12.40
C GLU A 71 -20.19 4.05 -12.83
N VAL A 72 -19.08 3.34 -12.63
CA VAL A 72 -17.84 3.67 -13.32
C VAL A 72 -17.37 2.50 -14.11
N LYS A 73 -17.03 2.82 -15.35
CA LYS A 73 -16.52 1.88 -16.34
C LYS A 73 -15.07 2.19 -16.63
N ILE A 74 -14.25 1.16 -16.55
CA ILE A 74 -12.88 1.14 -17.04
C ILE A 74 -12.89 0.38 -18.35
N SER A 75 -12.57 1.06 -19.44
CA SER A 75 -12.51 0.46 -20.77
C SER A 75 -11.07 0.37 -21.28
N GLU A 76 -10.72 -0.82 -21.71
CA GLU A 76 -9.53 -1.17 -22.49
C GLU A 76 -9.97 -1.97 -23.72
N LYS A 77 -9.09 -2.10 -24.71
CA LYS A 77 -9.42 -2.63 -26.04
C LYS A 77 -10.28 -3.90 -26.04
N ASP A 78 -9.94 -4.88 -25.18
CA ASP A 78 -10.58 -6.19 -25.11
C ASP A 78 -11.23 -6.46 -23.73
N LEU A 79 -11.38 -5.44 -22.88
CA LEU A 79 -11.80 -5.58 -21.49
C LEU A 79 -12.55 -4.33 -21.00
N GLU A 80 -13.75 -4.53 -20.46
CA GLU A 80 -14.44 -3.54 -19.64
C GLU A 80 -14.62 -4.07 -18.22
N ILE A 81 -14.27 -3.25 -17.23
CA ILE A 81 -14.54 -3.50 -15.81
C ILE A 81 -15.51 -2.43 -15.35
N ILE A 82 -16.68 -2.86 -14.88
CA ILE A 82 -17.77 -1.97 -14.50
C ILE A 82 -18.02 -2.16 -13.01
N PHE A 83 -17.93 -1.07 -12.26
CA PHE A 83 -18.29 -0.98 -10.86
C PHE A 83 -19.64 -0.29 -10.73
N SER A 84 -20.55 -0.88 -9.96
CA SER A 84 -21.85 -0.27 -9.67
C SER A 84 -22.17 -0.33 -8.18
N SER A 85 -22.73 0.76 -7.69
CA SER A 85 -23.23 0.91 -6.32
C SER A 85 -24.48 1.76 -6.29
N THR A 86 -25.39 1.44 -5.37
CA THR A 86 -26.54 2.29 -5.06
C THR A 86 -26.25 3.29 -3.94
N ASN A 87 -25.04 3.26 -3.35
CA ASN A 87 -24.73 3.97 -2.10
C ASN A 87 -23.41 4.75 -2.13
N TYR A 88 -22.64 4.70 -3.22
CA TYR A 88 -21.27 5.22 -3.22
C TYR A 88 -20.95 6.04 -4.46
N TRP A 89 -20.34 7.19 -4.23
CA TRP A 89 -19.68 8.02 -5.23
C TRP A 89 -18.17 7.74 -5.19
N PHE A 90 -17.50 7.71 -6.33
CA PHE A 90 -16.06 7.57 -6.36
C PHE A 90 -15.48 8.40 -7.50
N GLU A 91 -14.59 9.32 -7.13
CA GLU A 91 -13.94 10.20 -8.09
C GLU A 91 -12.67 9.54 -8.63
N TYR A 92 -12.56 9.49 -9.95
CA TYR A 92 -11.35 9.01 -10.61
C TYR A 92 -10.29 10.13 -10.59
N ASN A 93 -9.30 10.00 -9.72
CA ASN A 93 -8.15 10.88 -9.73
C ASN A 93 -7.03 10.27 -10.58
N ASP A 94 -6.78 10.87 -11.76
CA ASP A 94 -5.73 10.47 -12.72
C ASP A 94 -4.29 10.72 -12.19
N SER A 95 -4.15 11.16 -10.92
CA SER A 95 -2.89 11.59 -10.32
C SER A 95 -2.36 10.65 -9.24
N ILE A 96 -1.96 9.42 -9.58
CA ILE A 96 -1.06 8.63 -8.71
C ILE A 96 0.02 7.91 -9.52
N GLU A 97 1.24 8.01 -9.00
CA GLU A 97 2.48 7.37 -9.46
C GLU A 97 2.28 5.94 -9.98
N LYS A 98 2.82 5.69 -11.17
CA LYS A 98 2.92 4.37 -11.78
C LYS A 98 3.67 3.41 -10.86
N LEU A 99 2.94 2.65 -10.05
CA LEU A 99 3.36 1.31 -9.68
C LEU A 99 3.16 0.44 -10.92
N GLU A 100 4.20 0.39 -11.76
CA GLU A 100 4.40 -0.47 -12.93
C GLU A 100 3.13 -0.91 -13.70
N ASN A 101 2.80 -0.15 -14.75
CA ASN A 101 2.09 -0.52 -15.99
C ASN A 101 0.74 -1.28 -16.00
N ASP A 102 0.06 -1.60 -14.89
CA ASP A 102 -1.29 -2.21 -14.96
C ASP A 102 -2.23 -1.87 -13.79
N THR A 103 -1.91 -0.80 -13.04
CA THR A 103 -2.68 -0.39 -11.84
C THR A 103 -3.52 0.86 -12.09
N ILE A 104 -4.78 0.84 -11.68
CA ILE A 104 -5.70 1.99 -11.66
C ILE A 104 -5.97 2.35 -10.20
N ASN A 105 -5.95 3.63 -9.84
CA ASN A 105 -6.15 4.08 -8.46
C ASN A 105 -7.39 4.96 -8.36
N PHE A 106 -8.25 4.67 -7.39
CA PHE A 106 -9.41 5.47 -7.00
C PHE A 106 -9.17 6.07 -5.62
N GLU A 107 -9.56 7.32 -5.43
CA GLU A 107 -9.60 7.95 -4.11
C GLU A 107 -11.07 8.06 -3.69
N LEU A 108 -11.41 7.51 -2.52
CA LEU A 108 -12.78 7.51 -2.03
C LEU A 108 -13.01 8.68 -1.07
N ASP A 109 -14.15 9.36 -1.23
CA ASP A 109 -14.60 10.41 -0.32
C ASP A 109 -15.08 9.86 1.02
N LEU A 110 -15.00 10.70 2.06
CA LEU A 110 -15.49 10.39 3.40
C LEU A 110 -16.93 9.84 3.37
N GLY A 111 -17.13 8.68 4.00
CA GLY A 111 -18.41 7.99 4.04
C GLY A 111 -18.59 6.94 2.93
N ASN A 112 -17.72 6.95 1.91
CA ASN A 112 -17.72 5.91 0.87
C ASN A 112 -16.81 4.74 1.24
N ASP A 113 -17.15 3.56 0.73
CA ASP A 113 -16.44 2.31 0.95
C ASP A 113 -16.52 1.42 -0.30
N VAL A 114 -15.63 0.44 -0.39
CA VAL A 114 -15.64 -0.61 -1.41
C VAL A 114 -16.60 -1.76 -1.05
N ARG A 115 -17.01 -1.89 0.22
CA ARG A 115 -17.89 -2.96 0.68
C ARG A 115 -19.22 -2.93 -0.07
N GLY A 116 -19.58 -4.07 -0.69
CA GLY A 116 -20.83 -4.22 -1.41
C GLY A 116 -20.83 -3.68 -2.84
N LEU A 117 -19.70 -3.19 -3.36
CA LEU A 117 -19.58 -2.88 -4.79
C LEU A 117 -19.81 -4.13 -5.63
N ASN A 118 -20.65 -3.98 -6.66
CA ASN A 118 -20.87 -4.99 -7.67
C ASN A 118 -19.89 -4.75 -8.82
N ILE A 119 -19.26 -5.82 -9.27
CA ILE A 119 -18.27 -5.81 -10.34
C ILE A 119 -18.80 -6.66 -11.48
N LYS A 120 -18.89 -6.07 -12.67
CA LYS A 120 -19.16 -6.78 -13.91
C LYS A 120 -17.95 -6.68 -14.82
N VAL A 121 -17.54 -7.80 -15.40
CA VAL A 121 -16.43 -7.83 -16.35
C VAL A 121 -16.91 -8.28 -17.71
N GLU A 122 -16.78 -7.40 -18.70
CA GLU A 122 -17.11 -7.70 -20.11
C GLU A 122 -15.82 -7.86 -20.91
N THR A 123 -15.75 -8.90 -21.73
CA THR A 123 -14.58 -9.15 -22.57
C THR A 123 -14.94 -10.11 -23.70
N SER A 124 -14.41 -9.81 -24.89
CA SER A 124 -14.48 -10.64 -26.09
C SER A 124 -13.34 -11.66 -26.19
N LYS A 125 -12.26 -11.47 -25.41
CA LYS A 125 -11.01 -12.23 -25.54
C LYS A 125 -10.77 -13.25 -24.44
N TYR A 126 -11.26 -13.03 -23.23
CA TYR A 126 -10.98 -13.91 -22.08
C TYR A 126 -12.17 -14.80 -21.74
N ASP A 127 -11.88 -16.10 -21.60
CA ASP A 127 -12.86 -17.15 -21.30
C ASP A 127 -12.98 -17.45 -19.80
N SER A 128 -11.98 -17.04 -19.00
CA SER A 128 -11.95 -17.27 -17.55
C SER A 128 -11.41 -16.04 -16.83
N ILE A 129 -12.06 -15.70 -15.72
CA ILE A 129 -11.77 -14.50 -14.93
C ILE A 129 -11.79 -14.91 -13.46
N GLU A 130 -10.70 -14.63 -12.77
CA GLU A 130 -10.60 -14.76 -11.32
C GLU A 130 -10.38 -13.38 -10.72
N VAL A 131 -11.11 -13.06 -9.65
CA VAL A 131 -10.99 -11.78 -8.95
C VAL A 131 -10.57 -12.06 -7.53
N TYR A 132 -9.56 -11.33 -7.06
CA TYR A 132 -9.05 -11.42 -5.70
C TYR A 132 -9.11 -10.05 -5.04
N GLN A 133 -9.35 -10.03 -3.74
CA GLN A 133 -9.29 -8.83 -2.91
C GLN A 133 -8.15 -8.89 -1.89
N GLN A 134 -7.58 -7.73 -1.57
CA GLN A 134 -6.62 -7.54 -0.49
C GLN A 134 -6.85 -6.16 0.13
N TYR A 135 -6.62 -6.01 1.42
CA TYR A 135 -6.59 -4.72 2.08
C TYR A 135 -5.25 -4.46 2.75
N LYS A 136 -4.97 -3.17 3.01
CA LYS A 136 -3.83 -2.74 3.80
C LYS A 136 -4.25 -1.90 4.99
N ASN A 137 -3.66 -2.26 6.11
CA ASN A 137 -3.84 -1.58 7.39
C ASN A 137 -2.60 -0.79 7.77
N VAL A 138 -2.81 0.26 8.55
CA VAL A 138 -1.79 1.10 9.20
C VAL A 138 -2.13 1.26 10.67
N ILE A 139 -1.14 1.66 11.46
CA ILE A 139 -1.40 2.09 12.84
C ILE A 139 -1.98 3.50 12.80
N SER A 140 -3.05 3.69 13.56
CA SER A 140 -3.66 4.98 13.86
C SER A 140 -3.42 5.31 15.34
N LEU A 141 -3.17 6.59 15.63
CA LEU A 141 -3.23 7.11 17.00
C LEU A 141 -4.49 7.93 17.17
N MET A 142 -5.20 7.74 18.26
CA MET A 142 -6.48 8.40 18.52
C MET A 142 -6.42 9.21 19.81
N ASN A 143 -6.94 10.43 19.78
CA ASN A 143 -7.05 11.30 20.95
C ASN A 143 -8.23 12.25 20.83
N ASP A 144 -9.31 11.99 21.58
CA ASP A 144 -10.52 12.83 21.67
C ASP A 144 -11.04 13.31 20.30
N GLY A 145 -11.37 12.34 19.44
CA GLY A 145 -11.96 12.58 18.12
C GLY A 145 -10.94 12.93 17.03
N LYS A 146 -9.74 13.37 17.37
CA LYS A 146 -8.64 13.50 16.41
C LYS A 146 -7.92 12.18 16.25
N HIS A 147 -7.29 11.99 15.10
CA HIS A 147 -6.41 10.86 14.87
C HIS A 147 -5.21 11.21 14.00
N CYS A 148 -4.22 10.32 13.99
CA CYS A 148 -3.07 10.39 13.09
C CYS A 148 -2.72 8.98 12.60
N ASP A 149 -2.75 8.78 11.29
CA ASP A 149 -2.44 7.49 10.67
C ASP A 149 -1.03 7.45 10.08
N LEU A 150 -0.31 6.37 10.36
CA LEU A 150 1.07 6.17 9.93
C LEU A 150 1.16 5.53 8.53
N VAL A 151 0.50 6.14 7.53
CA VAL A 151 0.34 5.60 6.16
C VAL A 151 1.64 5.35 5.40
N ASN A 152 2.73 6.02 5.79
CA ASN A 152 4.04 5.97 5.12
C ASN A 152 5.09 5.15 5.89
N TRP A 153 4.74 4.54 7.02
CA TRP A 153 5.72 3.82 7.85
C TRP A 153 5.73 2.32 7.60
N LYS A 154 4.83 1.61 8.28
CA LYS A 154 4.61 0.17 8.14
C LYS A 154 3.14 -0.04 7.84
N SER A 155 2.87 -1.06 7.04
CA SER A 155 1.52 -1.53 6.79
C SER A 155 1.47 -3.04 6.91
N HIS A 156 0.30 -3.54 7.31
CA HIS A 156 -0.04 -4.94 7.18
C HIS A 156 -0.85 -5.11 5.91
N SER A 157 -0.48 -6.07 5.05
CA SER A 157 -1.32 -6.47 3.92
C SER A 157 -2.01 -7.77 4.29
N SER A 158 -3.32 -7.87 4.04
CA SER A 158 -4.02 -9.14 4.14
C SER A 158 -3.51 -10.13 3.09
N GLU A 159 -3.84 -11.41 3.23
CA GLU A 159 -3.75 -12.34 2.12
C GLU A 159 -4.69 -11.92 0.97
N TRP A 160 -4.39 -12.37 -0.24
CA TRP A 160 -5.30 -12.24 -1.37
C TRP A 160 -6.43 -13.26 -1.22
N LEU A 161 -7.65 -12.79 -1.05
CA LEU A 161 -8.84 -13.63 -0.92
C LEU A 161 -9.59 -13.65 -2.25
N ALA A 162 -9.94 -14.84 -2.74
CA ALA A 162 -10.73 -14.97 -3.95
C ALA A 162 -12.16 -14.48 -3.71
N ILE A 163 -12.65 -13.60 -4.59
CA ILE A 163 -14.02 -13.11 -4.58
C ILE A 163 -14.91 -14.12 -5.28
N LYS A 164 -16.04 -14.46 -4.64
CA LYS A 164 -17.01 -15.38 -5.22
C LYS A 164 -17.73 -14.72 -6.40
N THR A 165 -17.84 -15.46 -7.49
CA THR A 165 -18.73 -15.11 -8.60
C THR A 165 -20.18 -15.37 -8.15
N ILE A 166 -21.08 -14.40 -8.34
CA ILE A 166 -22.48 -14.52 -7.91
C ILE A 166 -23.33 -15.24 -8.98
N GLU A 167 -22.93 -15.14 -10.25
CA GLU A 167 -23.62 -15.75 -11.38
C GLU A 167 -22.64 -16.31 -12.42
N ALA A 168 -23.10 -17.16 -13.34
CA ALA A 168 -22.27 -17.68 -14.43
C ALA A 168 -21.73 -16.59 -15.42
N ASN A 169 -22.09 -15.31 -15.22
CA ASN A 169 -21.94 -14.22 -16.18
C ASN A 169 -20.86 -13.18 -15.83
N LYS A 170 -19.75 -13.56 -15.17
CA LYS A 170 -18.64 -12.63 -14.86
C LYS A 170 -19.06 -11.46 -13.93
N HIS A 171 -19.99 -11.75 -13.02
CA HIS A 171 -20.43 -10.83 -11.96
C HIS A 171 -19.84 -11.24 -10.60
N PHE A 172 -19.26 -10.29 -9.89
CA PHE A 172 -18.60 -10.47 -8.61
C PHE A 172 -19.11 -9.42 -7.63
N GLN A 173 -19.10 -9.73 -6.34
CA GLN A 173 -19.37 -8.77 -5.29
C GLN A 173 -18.26 -8.85 -4.26
N ILE A 174 -17.73 -7.70 -3.90
CA ILE A 174 -16.71 -7.61 -2.86
C ILE A 174 -17.28 -8.20 -1.57
N ASP A 175 -16.58 -9.20 -1.03
CA ASP A 175 -17.02 -9.87 0.19
C ASP A 175 -17.09 -8.86 1.35
N THR A 176 -17.99 -9.08 2.29
CA THR A 176 -17.92 -8.37 3.56
C THR A 176 -16.77 -8.95 4.37
N PHE A 177 -15.75 -8.14 4.62
CA PHE A 177 -14.65 -8.50 5.51
C PHE A 177 -14.70 -7.63 6.76
N GLU A 178 -14.50 -8.25 7.91
CA GLU A 178 -14.04 -7.52 9.09
C GLU A 178 -12.59 -7.16 8.80
N TYR A 179 -12.29 -5.86 8.69
CA TYR A 179 -10.92 -5.39 8.59
C TYR A 179 -10.14 -6.01 9.75
N SER A 180 -9.20 -6.92 9.46
CA SER A 180 -8.47 -7.60 10.54
C SER A 180 -7.79 -6.55 11.39
N VAL A 181 -7.96 -6.69 12.70
CA VAL A 181 -7.31 -5.88 13.72
C VAL A 181 -5.84 -6.29 13.94
N ASP A 182 -5.36 -7.26 13.17
CA ASP A 182 -3.99 -7.71 13.20
C ASP A 182 -3.06 -6.71 12.51
N PHE A 183 -1.92 -6.47 13.14
CA PHE A 183 -0.86 -5.66 12.60
C PHE A 183 0.48 -6.39 12.67
N VAL A 184 1.41 -6.04 11.77
CA VAL A 184 2.74 -6.65 11.74
C VAL A 184 3.50 -6.36 13.03
N SER A 185 4.35 -7.29 13.48
CA SER A 185 5.20 -7.06 14.65
C SER A 185 6.18 -5.90 14.39
N PHE A 186 6.40 -5.05 15.41
CA PHE A 186 7.30 -3.90 15.34
C PHE A 186 7.97 -3.60 16.68
N ASN A 187 9.01 -2.77 16.64
CA ASN A 187 9.68 -2.26 17.82
C ASN A 187 8.97 -0.98 18.32
N LEU A 188 8.66 -0.92 19.61
CA LEU A 188 7.96 0.23 20.20
C LEU A 188 8.76 1.53 20.12
N ASN A 189 10.09 1.49 20.22
CA ASN A 189 10.91 2.69 20.10
C ASN A 189 10.91 3.22 18.66
N ASP A 190 10.93 2.33 17.66
CA ASP A 190 10.80 2.73 16.26
C ASP A 190 9.44 3.39 16.00
N LEU A 191 8.36 2.82 16.55
CA LEU A 191 7.02 3.42 16.50
C LEU A 191 7.04 4.83 17.11
N LYS A 192 7.63 5.01 18.29
CA LYS A 192 7.70 6.34 18.95
C LYS A 192 8.45 7.36 18.10
N VAL A 193 9.57 6.97 17.49
CA VAL A 193 10.33 7.84 16.58
C VAL A 193 9.46 8.22 15.39
N GLU A 194 8.77 7.26 14.80
CA GLU A 194 7.89 7.51 13.66
C GLU A 194 6.73 8.45 14.02
N VAL A 195 6.07 8.21 15.14
CA VAL A 195 4.97 9.06 15.62
C VAL A 195 5.44 10.50 15.79
N LYS A 196 6.63 10.70 16.36
CA LYS A 196 7.22 12.04 16.50
C LYS A 196 7.47 12.69 15.13
N ASN A 197 7.94 11.92 14.14
CA ASN A 197 8.28 12.43 12.82
C ASN A 197 7.05 12.74 11.95
N SER A 198 6.08 11.84 11.95
CA SER A 198 4.92 11.88 11.04
C SER A 198 3.71 12.59 11.65
N CYS A 199 3.48 12.43 12.95
CA CYS A 199 2.34 13.03 13.65
C CYS A 199 2.73 14.27 14.48
N GLY A 200 3.97 14.35 14.94
CA GLY A 200 4.49 15.46 15.73
C GLY A 200 4.49 15.22 17.25
N GLU A 201 4.99 16.22 17.99
CA GLU A 201 5.28 16.11 19.43
C GLU A 201 4.05 15.79 20.28
N MET A 202 2.87 16.32 19.93
CA MET A 202 1.63 16.05 20.67
C MET A 202 1.34 14.55 20.77
N TRP A 203 1.44 13.85 19.64
CA TRP A 203 1.18 12.41 19.55
C TRP A 203 2.30 11.60 20.19
N TYR A 204 3.55 12.05 20.05
CA TYR A 204 4.68 11.44 20.74
C TYR A 204 4.51 11.50 22.26
N ASP A 205 4.11 12.66 22.79
CA ASP A 205 3.91 12.87 24.22
C ASP A 205 2.81 11.95 24.80
N LEU A 206 1.81 11.60 24.00
CA LEU A 206 0.75 10.66 24.38
C LEU A 206 1.28 9.23 24.61
N ILE A 207 2.31 8.83 23.86
CA ILE A 207 2.82 7.44 23.88
C ILE A 207 4.21 7.28 24.50
N LYS A 208 4.95 8.37 24.78
CA LYS A 208 6.36 8.30 25.17
C LYS A 208 6.63 7.48 26.43
N GLU A 209 5.69 7.48 27.38
CA GLU A 209 5.80 6.73 28.65
C GLU A 209 5.33 5.27 28.55
N ILE A 210 4.72 4.87 27.43
CA ILE A 210 4.27 3.48 27.21
C ILE A 210 5.50 2.58 27.11
N LYS A 211 5.55 1.54 27.94
CA LYS A 211 6.68 0.58 27.97
C LYS A 211 6.43 -0.66 27.12
N GLU A 212 5.17 -1.02 26.95
CA GLU A 212 4.70 -2.17 26.20
C GLU A 212 3.29 -1.90 25.67
N ILE A 213 2.98 -2.47 24.52
CA ILE A 213 1.63 -2.44 23.94
C ILE A 213 1.01 -3.81 24.19
N GLN A 214 -0.03 -3.86 25.02
CA GLN A 214 -0.77 -5.09 25.29
C GLN A 214 -1.69 -5.43 24.10
N ASN A 215 -2.31 -4.40 23.52
CA ASN A 215 -3.19 -4.52 22.38
C ASN A 215 -3.06 -3.27 21.50
N ILE A 216 -2.81 -3.44 20.21
CA ILE A 216 -2.65 -2.32 19.26
C ILE A 216 -4.00 -1.68 18.89
N ASN A 217 -5.10 -2.30 19.29
CA ASN A 217 -6.46 -1.82 19.06
C ASN A 217 -7.06 -1.12 20.29
N GLU A 218 -6.23 -0.81 21.28
CA GLU A 218 -6.64 -0.10 22.49
C GLU A 218 -5.99 1.27 22.55
N TYR A 219 -6.72 2.23 23.12
CA TYR A 219 -6.27 3.61 23.28
C TYR A 219 -4.86 3.67 23.88
N PRO A 220 -3.96 4.51 23.33
CA PRO A 220 -4.21 5.51 22.27
C PRO A 220 -4.05 4.98 20.84
N PHE A 221 -3.94 3.67 20.65
CA PHE A 221 -3.72 3.06 19.34
C PHE A 221 -5.02 2.53 18.72
N GLY A 222 -4.98 2.42 17.39
CA GLY A 222 -5.95 1.69 16.58
C GLY A 222 -5.28 1.14 15.34
N VAL A 223 -5.99 0.27 14.63
CA VAL A 223 -5.61 -0.21 13.31
C VAL A 223 -6.66 0.27 12.33
N ALA A 224 -6.21 0.97 11.29
CA ALA A 224 -7.09 1.55 10.28
C ALA A 224 -6.75 1.00 8.90
N THR A 225 -7.77 0.66 8.12
CA THR A 225 -7.59 0.25 6.72
C THR A 225 -7.61 1.46 5.83
N TYR A 226 -6.54 1.66 5.07
CA TYR A 226 -6.37 2.86 4.23
C TYR A 226 -6.29 2.54 2.75
N LYS A 227 -6.08 1.27 2.38
CA LYS A 227 -6.10 0.83 0.99
C LYS A 227 -6.81 -0.48 0.81
N PHE A 228 -7.49 -0.60 -0.32
CA PHE A 228 -8.09 -1.83 -0.80
C PHE A 228 -7.63 -2.09 -2.24
N TYR A 229 -7.48 -3.37 -2.59
CA TYR A 229 -7.01 -3.79 -3.90
C TYR A 229 -7.91 -4.88 -4.45
N LEU A 230 -8.19 -4.78 -5.74
CA LEU A 230 -8.75 -5.85 -6.56
C LEU A 230 -7.70 -6.28 -7.57
N LYS A 231 -7.53 -7.58 -7.72
CA LYS A 231 -6.67 -8.19 -8.73
C LYS A 231 -7.52 -9.08 -9.63
N PHE A 232 -7.53 -8.76 -10.91
CA PHE A 232 -8.20 -9.52 -11.95
C PHE A 232 -7.15 -10.37 -12.66
N ILE A 233 -7.38 -11.67 -12.70
CA ILE A 233 -6.56 -12.60 -13.47
C ILE A 233 -7.42 -13.11 -14.62
N LEU A 234 -7.06 -12.70 -15.84
CA LEU A 234 -7.80 -12.93 -17.07
C LEU A 234 -7.07 -13.98 -17.92
N HIS A 235 -7.76 -15.04 -18.31
CA HIS A 235 -7.19 -16.14 -19.07
C HIS A 235 -7.94 -16.36 -20.39
N ASN A 236 -7.18 -16.50 -21.47
CA ASN A 236 -7.65 -17.08 -22.73
C ASN A 236 -6.92 -18.43 -22.89
N LYS A 237 -7.67 -19.53 -22.75
CA LYS A 237 -7.12 -20.89 -22.78
C LYS A 237 -6.71 -21.33 -24.18
N GLN A 238 -7.35 -20.79 -25.22
CA GLN A 238 -7.08 -21.14 -26.61
C GLN A 238 -5.74 -20.57 -27.07
N GLU A 239 -5.45 -19.32 -26.69
CA GLU A 239 -4.23 -18.58 -27.06
C GLU A 239 -3.14 -18.66 -25.98
N ASN A 240 -3.43 -19.29 -24.83
CA ASN A 240 -2.56 -19.34 -23.65
C ASN A 240 -2.11 -17.95 -23.17
N ILE A 241 -3.01 -16.96 -23.26
CA ILE A 241 -2.76 -15.59 -22.81
C ILE A 241 -3.25 -15.46 -21.36
N LYS A 242 -2.41 -14.86 -20.52
CA LYS A 242 -2.74 -14.44 -19.15
C LYS A 242 -2.50 -12.95 -19.01
N LYS A 243 -3.50 -12.20 -18.56
CA LYS A 243 -3.38 -10.78 -18.23
C LYS A 243 -3.74 -10.58 -16.76
N GLU A 244 -2.97 -9.75 -16.08
CA GLU A 244 -3.24 -9.32 -14.72
C GLU A 244 -3.61 -7.84 -14.73
N LYS A 245 -4.65 -7.46 -13.99
CA LYS A 245 -5.02 -6.05 -13.78
C LYS A 245 -5.22 -5.81 -12.30
N ILE A 246 -4.65 -4.72 -11.78
CA ILE A 246 -4.84 -4.32 -10.40
C ILE A 246 -5.63 -3.01 -10.36
N ILE A 247 -6.60 -2.95 -9.47
CA ILE A 247 -7.34 -1.72 -9.17
C ILE A 247 -7.18 -1.48 -7.68
N SER A 248 -6.71 -0.29 -7.30
CA SER A 248 -6.57 0.10 -5.91
C SER A 248 -7.52 1.23 -5.55
N PHE A 249 -7.96 1.22 -4.30
CA PHE A 249 -8.83 2.23 -3.71
C PHE A 249 -8.13 2.76 -2.47
N SER A 250 -7.88 4.06 -2.42
CA SER A 250 -7.49 4.77 -1.21
C SER A 250 -8.75 5.07 -0.40
N LEU A 251 -8.85 4.46 0.78
CA LEU A 251 -9.98 4.65 1.68
C LEU A 251 -9.74 5.91 2.53
N PRO A 252 -10.76 6.75 2.75
CA PRO A 252 -10.62 7.91 3.61
C PRO A 252 -10.50 7.43 5.06
N LEU A 253 -9.33 7.66 5.62
CA LEU A 253 -9.16 7.66 7.07
C LEU A 253 -9.79 8.97 7.54
N GLY A 254 -10.64 8.96 8.57
CA GLY A 254 -11.53 10.08 8.93
C GLY A 254 -10.84 11.44 9.20
N CYS A 255 -11.51 12.37 9.87
CA CYS A 255 -10.90 13.63 10.35
C CYS A 255 -10.80 13.66 11.87
#